data_AF-A0A445J0Q9-F1
#
_entry.id   AF-A0A445J0Q9-F1
#
_cell.length_a   1.000
_cell.length_b   1.000
_cell.length_c   1.000
_cell.angle_alpha   90.00
_cell.angle_beta   90.00
_cell.angle_gamma   90.00
#
_symmetry.space_group_name_H-M   'P 1'
#
loop_
_entity.id
_entity.type
_entity.pdbx_description
1 polymer ?
#
loop_
_entity_poly.entity_id
_entity_poly.type
_entity_poly.pdbx_seq_one_letter_code
_entity_poly.pdbx_strand_id
1 'polypeptide(L)'
;MLTVTAYSFTIERKYGVFSKLDACTFVVNVYNDGNVLSIVTDCSGHGTHVAGIATAFHPKEPLLNGIAPGAQIISCKIGDSRLGSMETGTGLIRALIAAVEFLQTFLLFPPL
;
A
#
# COMPACT_ATOMS: atom_id res chain seq x y z
N MET A 1 10.92 -6.68 -24.21
CA MET A 1 10.02 -7.43 -23.30
C MET A 1 10.60 -7.29 -21.91
N LEU A 2 10.02 -6.43 -21.06
CA LEU A 2 10.50 -6.25 -19.69
C LEU A 2 9.91 -7.41 -18.86
N THR A 3 10.66 -8.49 -18.70
CA THR A 3 10.28 -9.57 -17.78
C THR A 3 10.51 -9.05 -16.37
N VAL A 4 9.50 -8.41 -15.79
CA VAL A 4 9.50 -8.08 -14.36
C VAL A 4 9.01 -9.31 -13.63
N THR A 5 9.90 -10.01 -12.94
CA THR A 5 9.47 -11.02 -11.97
C THR A 5 8.70 -10.29 -10.87
N ALA A 6 7.38 -10.40 -10.92
CA ALA A 6 6.47 -9.75 -9.96
C ALA A 6 6.37 -10.61 -8.71
N TYR A 7 6.83 -10.06 -7.57
CA TYR A 7 6.64 -10.64 -6.26
C TYR A 7 5.61 -9.82 -5.48
N SER A 8 4.82 -10.50 -4.64
CA SER A 8 3.82 -9.83 -3.81
C SER A 8 4.48 -8.91 -2.78
N PHE A 9 3.99 -7.67 -2.67
CA PHE A 9 4.49 -6.68 -1.72
C PHE A 9 4.37 -7.17 -0.27
N THR A 10 3.34 -7.97 0.01
CA THR A 10 3.12 -8.58 1.33
C THR A 10 4.28 -9.48 1.78
N ILE A 11 5.08 -10.01 0.84
CA ILE A 11 6.21 -10.90 1.12
C ILE A 11 7.51 -10.10 1.11
N GLU A 12 7.79 -9.40 0.01
CA GLU A 12 9.11 -8.79 -0.25
C GLU A 12 9.22 -7.34 0.22
N ARG A 13 8.09 -6.65 0.48
CA ARG A 13 8.02 -5.22 0.80
C ARG A 13 8.76 -4.31 -0.20
N LYS A 14 8.80 -4.71 -1.47
CA LYS A 14 9.48 -3.99 -2.57
C LYS A 14 8.51 -3.12 -3.38
N TYR A 15 8.94 -1.91 -3.71
CA TYR A 15 8.23 -0.99 -4.60
C TYR A 15 9.10 -0.63 -5.81
N GLY A 16 8.48 -0.07 -6.85
CA GLY A 16 9.16 0.40 -8.05
C GLY A 16 8.59 1.72 -8.55
N VAL A 17 9.27 2.33 -9.52
CA VAL A 17 8.80 3.54 -10.22
C VAL A 17 8.80 3.24 -11.71
N PHE A 18 7.68 3.49 -12.40
CA PHE A 18 7.54 3.15 -13.83
C PHE A 18 8.60 3.84 -14.69
N SER A 19 8.74 5.16 -14.54
CA SER A 19 9.83 5.93 -15.12
C SER A 19 10.10 7.19 -14.29
N LYS A 20 11.29 7.77 -14.46
CA LYS A 20 11.61 9.07 -13.83
C LYS A 20 10.72 10.21 -14.33
N LEU A 21 10.20 10.11 -15.56
CA LEU A 21 9.34 11.13 -16.15
C LEU A 21 7.92 11.03 -15.60
N ASP A 22 7.40 9.82 -15.44
CA ASP A 22 6.05 9.59 -14.94
C ASP A 22 5.96 9.78 -13.42
N ALA A 23 7.09 9.61 -12.71
CA ALA A 23 7.21 9.67 -11.25
C ALA A 23 6.16 8.80 -10.51
N CYS A 24 5.65 7.78 -11.19
CA CYS A 24 4.56 6.95 -10.70
C CYS A 24 5.12 5.73 -9.97
N THR A 25 5.00 5.76 -8.65
CA THR A 25 5.40 4.65 -7.77
C THR A 25 4.32 3.58 -7.78
N PHE A 26 4.73 2.32 -7.83
CA PHE A 26 3.84 1.18 -7.80
C PHE A 26 4.36 0.06 -6.89
N VAL A 27 3.41 -0.72 -6.38
CA VAL A 27 3.65 -2.03 -5.77
C VAL A 27 2.81 -3.07 -6.48
N VAL A 28 3.14 -4.35 -6.28
CA VAL A 28 2.47 -5.45 -6.95
C VAL A 28 2.04 -6.50 -5.94
N ASN A 29 0.85 -7.06 -6.13
CA ASN A 29 0.38 -8.26 -5.46
C ASN A 29 -0.04 -9.29 -6.51
N VAL A 30 0.18 -10.57 -6.21
CA VAL A 30 -0.16 -11.69 -7.10
C VAL A 30 -1.15 -12.58 -6.38
N TYR A 31 -2.30 -12.83 -7.01
CA TYR A 31 -3.38 -13.63 -6.45
C TYR A 31 -3.74 -14.81 -7.36
N ASN A 32 -4.52 -15.76 -6.81
CA ASN A 32 -5.09 -16.89 -7.54
C ASN A 32 -4.03 -17.70 -8.31
N ASP A 33 -2.98 -18.14 -7.60
CA ASP A 33 -1.87 -18.94 -8.15
C ASP A 33 -1.19 -18.31 -9.39
N GLY A 34 -1.07 -16.98 -9.40
CA GLY A 34 -0.44 -16.25 -10.50
C GLY A 34 -1.40 -15.76 -11.58
N ASN A 35 -2.68 -16.12 -11.53
CA ASN A 35 -3.64 -15.75 -12.56
C ASN A 35 -4.14 -14.29 -12.46
N VAL A 36 -3.91 -13.62 -11.33
CA VAL A 36 -4.35 -12.23 -11.12
C VAL A 36 -3.18 -11.37 -10.64
N LEU A 37 -2.85 -10.35 -11.42
CA LEU A 37 -1.89 -9.31 -11.06
C LEU A 37 -2.63 -8.07 -10.57
N SER A 38 -2.32 -7.62 -9.36
CA SER A 38 -2.80 -6.35 -8.82
C SER A 38 -1.65 -5.37 -8.75
N ILE A 39 -1.74 -4.30 -9.54
CA ILE A 39 -0.79 -3.21 -9.53
C ILE A 39 -1.42 -2.06 -8.75
N VAL A 40 -0.77 -1.66 -7.66
CA VAL A 40 -1.26 -0.56 -6.82
C VAL A 40 -0.38 0.64 -7.06
N THR A 41 -0.98 1.67 -7.63
CA THR A 41 -0.44 3.03 -7.71
C THR A 41 -1.30 3.96 -6.87
N ASP A 42 -0.72 5.05 -6.39
CA ASP A 42 -1.51 6.09 -5.74
C ASP A 42 -2.43 6.78 -6.77
N CYS A 43 -3.63 7.18 -6.32
CA CYS A 43 -4.55 8.02 -7.12
C CYS A 43 -4.32 9.51 -6.89
N SER A 44 -3.86 9.87 -5.70
CA SER A 44 -3.75 11.25 -5.22
C SER A 44 -3.02 11.26 -3.88
N GLY A 45 -2.32 12.34 -3.56
CA GLY A 45 -1.61 12.48 -2.28
C GLY A 45 -2.50 12.43 -1.02
N HIS A 46 -3.82 12.29 -1.13
CA HIS A 46 -4.74 12.22 0.02
C HIS A 46 -4.35 11.11 1.02
N GLY A 47 -4.16 9.87 0.56
CA GLY A 47 -3.81 8.76 1.46
C GLY A 47 -2.44 8.95 2.12
N THR A 48 -1.47 9.44 1.35
CA THR A 48 -0.13 9.77 1.85
C THR A 48 -0.15 10.89 2.88
N HIS A 49 -0.97 11.92 2.69
CA HIS A 49 -1.14 13.01 3.65
C HIS A 49 -1.75 12.50 4.96
N VAL A 50 -2.80 11.68 4.90
CA VAL A 50 -3.41 11.06 6.09
C VAL A 50 -2.41 10.17 6.83
N ALA A 51 -1.63 9.37 6.11
CA ALA A 51 -0.56 8.55 6.69
C ALA A 51 0.50 9.38 7.42
N GLY A 52 0.86 10.55 6.86
CA GLY A 52 1.76 11.51 7.48
C GLY A 52 1.23 12.06 8.80
N ILE A 53 -0.02 12.55 8.82
CA ILE A 53 -0.66 13.04 10.05
C ILE A 53 -0.67 11.95 11.14
N ALA A 54 -0.93 10.70 10.75
CA ALA A 54 -1.02 9.60 11.70
C ALA A 54 0.37 9.17 12.22
N THR A 55 1.39 9.08 11.38
CA THR A 55 2.60 8.28 11.70
C THR A 55 3.94 8.88 11.30
N ALA A 56 3.99 10.09 10.71
CA ALA A 56 5.24 10.70 10.27
C ALA A 56 6.30 10.68 11.39
N PHE A 57 7.54 10.35 11.02
CA PHE A 57 8.65 10.22 11.94
C PHE A 57 9.87 11.01 11.47
N HIS A 58 10.17 12.09 12.20
CA HIS A 58 11.24 13.03 11.94
C HIS A 58 12.17 13.09 13.16
N PRO A 59 13.24 12.26 13.21
CA PRO A 59 14.11 12.16 14.40
C PRO A 59 14.86 13.45 14.74
N LYS A 60 15.08 14.33 13.75
CA LYS A 60 15.75 15.62 13.92
C LYS A 60 14.80 16.79 14.17
N GLU A 61 13.53 16.64 13.79
CA GLU A 61 12.51 17.70 13.88
C GLU A 61 11.19 17.12 14.42
N PRO A 62 11.12 16.78 15.72
CA PRO A 62 9.97 16.08 16.29
C PRO A 62 8.64 16.85 16.21
N LEU A 63 8.66 18.16 15.97
CA LEU A 63 7.46 18.98 15.75
C LEU A 63 6.71 18.60 14.46
N LEU A 64 7.38 17.94 13.51
CA LEU A 64 6.80 17.45 12.26
C LEU A 64 6.29 16.01 12.37
N ASN A 65 6.29 15.42 13.56
CA ASN A 65 5.83 14.07 13.78
C ASN A 65 4.31 13.95 13.68
N GLY A 66 3.85 12.77 13.27
CA GLY A 66 2.44 12.39 13.38
C GLY A 66 2.04 12.07 14.83
N ILE A 67 0.77 11.71 15.03
CA ILE A 67 0.24 11.36 16.36
C ILE A 67 0.92 10.12 16.96
N ALA A 68 1.25 9.13 16.12
CA ALA A 68 1.92 7.88 16.50
C ALA A 68 3.21 7.70 15.65
N PRO A 69 4.30 8.41 15.98
CA PRO A 69 5.47 8.50 15.11
C PRO A 69 6.13 7.13 14.91
N GLY A 70 6.35 6.74 13.65
CA GLY A 70 7.04 5.51 13.30
C GLY A 70 6.18 4.25 13.34
N ALA A 71 4.89 4.37 13.69
CA ALA A 71 3.95 3.26 13.60
C ALA A 71 3.88 2.73 12.16
N GLN A 72 3.81 1.40 12.02
CA GLN A 72 3.71 0.75 10.72
C GLN A 72 2.28 0.84 10.21
N ILE A 73 2.11 1.11 8.90
CA ILE A 73 0.81 1.25 8.26
C ILE A 73 0.59 0.13 7.23
N ILE A 74 -0.65 -0.34 7.17
CA ILE A 74 -1.17 -1.11 6.03
C ILE A 74 -2.01 -0.15 5.18
N SER A 75 -1.61 0.05 3.93
CA SER A 75 -2.36 0.89 2.99
C SER A 75 -3.29 0.03 2.14
N CYS A 76 -4.59 0.32 2.21
CA CYS A 76 -5.61 -0.33 1.39
C CYS A 76 -6.30 0.71 0.49
N LYS A 77 -5.93 0.73 -0.80
CA LYS A 77 -6.57 1.60 -1.78
C LYS A 77 -7.98 1.09 -2.12
N ILE A 78 -9.01 1.82 -1.69
CA ILE A 78 -10.43 1.49 -1.94
C ILE A 78 -11.04 2.28 -3.12
N GLY A 79 -10.39 3.37 -3.54
CA GLY A 79 -10.85 4.22 -4.64
C GLY A 79 -10.55 3.62 -6.01
N ASP A 80 -11.53 3.66 -6.91
CA ASP A 80 -11.40 3.21 -8.29
C ASP A 80 -11.08 4.39 -9.21
N SER A 81 -9.88 4.40 -9.81
CA SER A 81 -9.43 5.47 -10.71
C SER A 81 -10.36 5.68 -11.92
N ARG A 82 -11.08 4.63 -12.34
CA ARG A 82 -12.04 4.71 -13.47
C ARG A 82 -13.30 5.49 -13.10
N LEU A 83 -13.57 5.63 -11.80
CA LEU A 83 -14.70 6.36 -11.23
C LEU A 83 -14.22 7.65 -10.55
N GLY A 84 -13.09 8.21 -10.99
CA GLY A 84 -12.55 9.44 -10.38
C GLY A 84 -12.01 9.24 -8.96
N SER A 85 -11.57 8.02 -8.61
CA SER A 85 -11.11 7.62 -7.27
C SER A 85 -12.22 7.50 -6.22
N MET A 86 -13.48 7.45 -6.66
CA MET A 86 -14.60 7.10 -5.78
C MET A 86 -14.41 5.70 -5.22
N GLU A 87 -14.67 5.55 -3.94
CA GLU A 87 -14.71 4.25 -3.28
C GLU A 87 -15.85 3.39 -3.85
N THR A 88 -15.64 2.08 -3.81
CA THR A 88 -16.69 1.12 -4.17
C THR A 88 -16.95 0.21 -2.97
N GLY A 89 -18.20 -0.25 -2.81
CA GLY A 89 -18.52 -1.22 -1.76
C GLY A 89 -17.66 -2.49 -1.85
N THR A 90 -17.35 -2.93 -3.08
CA THR A 90 -16.44 -4.06 -3.31
C THR A 90 -14.99 -3.74 -2.90
N GLY A 91 -14.50 -2.54 -3.20
CA GLY A 91 -13.19 -2.06 -2.75
C GLY A 91 -13.07 -2.05 -1.22
N LEU A 92 -14.10 -1.54 -0.54
CA LEU A 92 -14.14 -1.47 0.92
C LEU A 92 -14.14 -2.87 1.57
N ILE A 93 -14.99 -3.78 1.11
CA ILE A 93 -15.05 -5.15 1.64
C ILE A 93 -13.73 -5.89 1.43
N ARG A 94 -13.12 -5.76 0.23
CA ARG A 94 -11.81 -6.37 -0.05
C ARG A 94 -10.70 -5.80 0.83
N ALA A 95 -10.70 -4.48 1.06
CA ALA A 95 -9.73 -3.84 1.94
C ALA A 95 -9.84 -4.36 3.38
N LEU A 96 -11.07 -4.56 3.88
CA LEU A 96 -11.30 -5.12 5.22
C LEU A 96 -10.81 -6.56 5.32
N ILE A 97 -11.13 -7.41 4.34
CA ILE A 97 -10.65 -8.79 4.27
C ILE A 97 -9.11 -8.83 4.27
N ALA A 98 -8.48 -8.03 3.40
CA ALA A 98 -7.01 -7.96 3.32
C ALA A 98 -6.37 -7.49 4.63
N ALA A 99 -6.98 -6.55 5.34
CA ALA A 99 -6.50 -6.10 6.65
C ALA A 99 -6.58 -7.23 7.70
N VAL A 100 -7.68 -7.99 7.72
CA VAL A 100 -7.85 -9.14 8.63
C VAL A 100 -6.84 -10.25 8.30
N GLU A 101 -6.67 -10.60 7.04
CA GLU A 101 -5.69 -11.61 6.59
C GLU A 101 -4.25 -11.21 6.95
N PHE A 102 -3.91 -9.93 6.76
CA PHE A 102 -2.60 -9.42 7.16
C PHE A 102 -2.40 -9.52 8.67
N LEU A 103 -3.40 -9.13 9.47
CA LEU A 103 -3.33 -9.24 10.93
C LEU A 103 -3.16 -10.70 11.38
N GLN A 104 -3.90 -11.64 10.78
CA GLN A 104 -3.76 -13.06 11.08
C GLN A 104 -2.35 -13.57 10.74
N THR A 105 -1.83 -13.18 9.56
CA THR A 105 -0.47 -13.56 9.15
C THR A 105 0.57 -12.98 10.10
N PHE A 106 0.43 -11.70 10.47
CA PHE A 106 1.34 -11.02 11.39
C PHE A 106 1.33 -11.61 12.80
N LEU A 107 0.15 -12.00 13.30
CA LEU A 107 0.02 -12.64 14.62
C LEU A 107 0.56 -14.07 14.63
N LEU A 108 0.40 -14.82 13.53
CA LEU A 108 0.89 -16.19 13.41
C LEU A 108 2.39 -16.25 13.08
N PHE A 109 2.91 -15.26 12.35
CA PHE A 109 4.30 -15.17 11.92
C PHE A 109 4.81 -13.73 12.05
N PRO A 110 5.15 -13.27 13.26
CA PRO A 110 5.69 -11.93 13.45
C PRO A 110 7.00 -11.79 12.66
N PRO A 111 7.18 -10.69 11.90
CA PRO A 111 8.47 -10.42 11.27
C PRO A 111 9.54 -10.28 12.35
N LEU A 112 10.63 -11.04 12.21
CA LEU A 112 11.81 -11.02 13.08
C LEU A 112 12.45 -9.62 13.16
#